data_AF-A0A6G1DD17-F1
#
_entry.id   AF-A0A6G1DD17-F1
#
_cell.length_a   1.000
_cell.length_b   1.000
_cell.length_c   1.000
_cell.angle_alpha   90.00
_cell.angle_beta   90.00
_cell.angle_gamma   90.00
#
_symmetry.space_group_name_H-M   'P 1'
#
loop_
_entity.id
_entity.type
_entity.pdbx_description
1 polymer ?
#
loop_
_entity_poly.entity_id
_entity_poly.type
_entity_poly.pdbx_seq_one_letter_code
_entity_poly.pdbx_strand_id
1 'polypeptide(L)' 'MVAKDELLPHPIYPASNPHPKDSLILLFHVTQFACGGFVVGFHFSHAVVDGPDAVQFMTTVREITRDGPCRR' A
#
# COMPACT_ATOMS: atom_id res chain seq x y z
N MET A 1 -13.68 14.01 -16.30
CA MET A 1 -12.42 13.74 -15.59
C MET A 1 -12.72 12.63 -14.60
N VAL A 2 -11.95 11.54 -14.60
CA VAL A 2 -12.12 10.45 -13.62
C VAL A 2 -11.57 10.95 -12.27
N ALA A 3 -12.26 10.67 -11.18
CA ALA A 3 -11.78 11.07 -9.85
C ALA A 3 -10.50 10.32 -9.49
N LYS A 4 -9.57 10.95 -8.78
CA LYS A 4 -8.29 10.32 -8.42
C LYS A 4 -8.48 9.02 -7.63
N ASP A 5 -9.50 8.99 -6.78
CA ASP A 5 -9.84 7.82 -5.97
C ASP A 5 -10.43 6.67 -6.79
N GLU A 6 -11.00 6.95 -7.96
CA GLU A 6 -11.51 5.92 -8.88
C GLU A 6 -10.40 5.28 -9.72
N LEU A 7 -9.22 5.90 -9.80
CA LEU A 7 -8.03 5.34 -10.48
C LEU A 7 -7.33 4.28 -9.62
N LEU A 8 -7.57 4.27 -8.32
CA LEU A 8 -6.95 3.33 -7.41
C LEU A 8 -7.86 2.11 -7.22
N PRO A 9 -7.29 0.89 -7.23
CA PRO A 9 -8.06 -0.30 -6.93
C PRO A 9 -8.53 -0.26 -5.48
N HIS A 10 -9.82 -0.47 -5.30
CA HIS A 10 -10.42 -0.49 -3.98
C HIS A 10 -10.07 -1.79 -3.25
N PRO A 11 -9.72 -1.73 -1.96
CA PRO A 11 -9.54 -2.93 -1.16
C PRO A 11 -10.85 -3.72 -1.14
N ILE A 12 -10.75 -5.02 -1.43
CA ILE A 12 -11.88 -5.95 -1.36
C ILE A 12 -12.02 -6.37 0.09
N TYR A 13 -12.96 -5.76 0.81
CA TYR A 13 -13.33 -6.21 2.14
C TYR A 13 -14.28 -7.41 2.03
N PRO A 14 -14.16 -8.42 2.91
CA PRO A 14 -15.18 -9.43 3.03
C PRO A 14 -16.52 -8.75 3.36
N ALA A 15 -17.59 -9.13 2.66
CA ALA A 15 -18.91 -8.50 2.77
C ALA A 15 -19.47 -8.47 4.21
N SER A 16 -18.92 -9.30 5.11
CA SER A 16 -19.26 -9.33 6.53
C SER A 16 -18.81 -8.09 7.32
N ASN A 17 -17.77 -7.38 6.88
CA ASN A 17 -17.23 -6.20 7.56
C ASN A 17 -16.87 -5.09 6.55
N PRO A 18 -17.86 -4.34 6.04
CA PRO A 18 -17.60 -3.17 5.21
C PRO A 18 -16.94 -2.08 6.07
N HIS A 19 -15.61 -2.01 6.03
CA HIS A 19 -14.90 -0.94 6.71
C HIS A 19 -14.98 0.35 5.86
N PRO A 20 -15.27 1.53 6.43
CA PRO A 20 -15.26 2.78 5.68
C PRO A 20 -13.91 2.99 4.99
N LYS A 21 -13.88 3.42 3.73
CA LYS A 21 -12.62 3.64 2.99
C LYS A 21 -11.67 4.59 3.73
N ASP A 22 -12.24 5.53 4.50
CA ASP A 22 -11.52 6.58 5.23
C ASP A 22 -10.83 6.11 6.52
N SER A 23 -11.07 4.87 6.96
CA SER A 23 -10.45 4.35 8.17
C SER A 23 -9.10 3.66 7.93
N LEU A 24 -8.68 3.53 6.66
CA LEU A 24 -7.41 2.90 6.35
C LEU A 24 -6.26 3.87 6.61
N ILE A 25 -5.41 3.51 7.56
CA ILE A 25 -4.18 4.28 7.85
C ILE A 25 -3.12 4.00 6.78
N LEU A 26 -3.05 2.75 6.29
CA LEU A 26 -2.09 2.30 5.30
C LEU A 26 -2.71 1.22 4.41
N LEU A 27 -2.53 1.36 3.09
CA LEU A 27 -2.83 0.34 2.09
C LEU A 27 -1.57 0.05 1.27
N PHE A 28 -1.21 -1.22 1.16
CA PHE A 28 -0.20 -1.70 0.20
C PHE A 28 -0.88 -2.40 -0.96
N HIS A 29 -0.46 -2.09 -2.18
CA HIS A 29 -0.93 -2.73 -3.39
C HIS A 29 0.24 -3.16 -4.25
N VAL A 30 0.30 -4.45 -4.57
CA VAL A 30 1.31 -5.02 -5.47
C VAL A 30 0.63 -5.43 -6.76
N THR A 31 1.06 -4.85 -7.88
CA THR A 31 0.59 -5.21 -9.21
C THR A 31 1.69 -5.95 -9.94
N GLN A 32 1.50 -7.24 -10.20
CA GLN A 32 2.41 -8.05 -11.02
C GLN A 32 2.01 -7.97 -12.49
N PHE A 33 2.99 -7.74 -13.35
CA PHE A 33 2.81 -7.70 -14.80
C PHE A 33 3.15 -9.05 -15.41
N ALA A 34 2.52 -9.38 -16.53
CA ALA A 34 2.72 -10.65 -17.24
C ALA A 34 4.18 -10.88 -17.67
N CYS A 35 4.98 -9.82 -17.81
CA CYS A 35 6.42 -9.91 -18.12
C CYS A 35 7.31 -10.26 -16.90
N GLY A 36 6.72 -10.48 -15.72
CA GLY A 36 7.46 -10.77 -14.49
C GLY A 36 7.90 -9.53 -13.70
N GLY A 37 7.70 -8.33 -14.24
CA GLY A 37 7.85 -7.09 -13.48
C GLY A 37 6.73 -6.89 -12.45
N PHE A 38 6.94 -6.02 -11.47
CA PHE A 38 5.89 -5.62 -10.53
C PHE A 38 6.03 -4.15 -10.13
N VAL A 39 4.91 -3.54 -9.74
CA VAL A 39 4.85 -2.21 -9.14
C VAL A 39 4.23 -2.34 -7.75
N VAL A 40 4.82 -1.65 -6.78
CA VAL A 40 4.26 -1.52 -5.43
C VAL A 40 3.76 -0.09 -5.27
N GLY A 41 2.45 0.06 -5.11
CA GLY A 41 1.82 1.31 -4.70
C GLY A 41 1.46 1.26 -3.22
N PHE A 42 1.51 2.41 -2.56
CA PHE A 42 1.05 2.55 -1.18
C PHE A 42 0.23 3.83 -1.01
N HIS A 43 -0.71 3.79 -0.08
CA HIS A 43 -1.54 4.92 0.30
C HIS A 43 -1.50 5.10 1.82
N PHE A 44 -1.26 6.33 2.26
CA PHE A 44 -1.25 6.70 3.67
C PHE A 44 -2.38 7.67 3.97
N SER A 45 -2.94 7.57 5.17
CA SER A 45 -3.75 8.65 5.73
C SER A 45 -2.86 9.83 6.08
N HIS A 46 -3.04 10.96 5.40
CA HIS A 46 -2.29 12.20 5.65
C HIS A 46 -2.58 12.78 7.05
N ALA A 47 -3.65 12.34 7.71
CA ALA A 47 -3.93 12.69 9.10
C ALA A 47 -2.96 12.02 10.09
N VAL A 48 -2.25 10.97 9.67
CA VAL A 48 -1.37 10.15 10.51
C VAL A 48 0.09 10.21 10.06
N VAL A 49 0.33 10.31 8.76
CA VAL A 49 1.67 10.22 8.15
C VAL A 49 1.88 11.37 7.18
N ASP A 50 3.00 12.07 7.30
CA ASP A 50 3.42 13.10 6.35
C ASP A 50 4.42 12.57 5.31
N GLY A 51 4.93 13.45 4.43
CA GLY A 51 5.87 13.07 3.37
C GLY A 51 7.16 12.43 3.91
N PRO A 52 7.92 13.10 4.80
CA PRO A 52 9.10 12.53 5.44
C PRO A 52 8.84 11.21 6.17
N ASP A 53 7.76 11.12 6.93
CA ASP A 53 7.39 9.90 7.65
C ASP A 53 7.13 8.74 6.68
N ALA A 54 6.45 9.00 5.56
CA ALA A 54 6.24 7.99 4.52
C ALA A 54 7.57 7.49 3.93
N VAL A 55 8.54 8.38 3.68
CA VAL A 55 9.86 8.01 3.16
C VAL A 55 10.65 7.19 4.18
N GLN A 56 10.63 7.59 5.45
CA GLN A 56 11.29 6.85 6.51
C GLN A 56 10.69 5.46 6.66
N PHE A 57 9.35 5.36 6.70
CA PHE A 57 8.65 4.10 6.78
C PHE A 57 9.05 3.15 5.62
N MET A 58 9.04 3.64 4.38
CA MET A 58 9.39 2.83 3.21
C MET A 58 10.88 2.43 3.20
N THR A 59 11.76 3.24 3.79
CA THR A 59 13.18 2.90 3.95
C THR A 59 13.34 1.73 4.93
N THR A 60 12.64 1.76 6.06
CA THR A 60 12.65 0.65 7.02
C THR A 60 12.03 -0.62 6.42
N VAL A 61 10.92 -0.51 5.66
CA VAL A 61 10.35 -1.66 4.94
C VAL A 61 11.39 -2.29 4.01
N ARG A 62 12.13 -1.47 3.26
CA ARG A 62 13.23 -1.96 2.41
C ARG A 62 14.30 -2.70 3.22
N GLU A 63 14.76 -2.14 4.33
CA GLU A 63 15.77 -2.76 5.20
C GLU A 63 15.29 -4.12 5.71
N ILE A 64 14.06 -4.21 6.20
CA ILE A 64 13.45 -5.46 6.65
C ILE A 64 13.39 -6.50 5.52
N THR A 65 13.02 -6.09 4.30
CA THR A 65 12.95 -7.02 3.17
C THR A 65 14.33 -7.51 2.69
N ARG A 66 15.40 -6.78 2.98
CA ARG A 66 16.77 -7.16 2.62
C ARG A 66 17.37 -8.14 3.62
N ASP A 67 17.16 -7.88 4.91
CA ASP A 67 17.81 -8.61 6.01
C ASP A 67 16.85 -9.59 6.73
N GLY A 68 15.62 -9.73 6.24
CA GLY A 68 14.64 -10.69 6.75
C GLY A 68 15.06 -12.15 6.56
N PRO A 69 14.50 -13.10 7.34
CA PRO A 69 14.85 -14.51 7.21
C PRO A 69 14.55 -14.98 5.78
N CYS A 70 15.61 -15.37 5.06
CA CYS A 70 15.50 -15.97 3.74
C CYS A 70 14.67 -17.26 3.84
N ARG A 71 13.36 -17.17 3.63
CA ARG A 71 12.48 -18.32 3.60
C ARG A 71 12.39 -18.79 2.16
N ARG A 72 13.03 -19.94 1.92
CA ARG A 72 12.92 -20.73 0.68
C ARG A 72 11.47 -21.08 0.37
#